data_AF-A0A6N9JE82-F1
#
_entry.id   AF-A0A6N9JE82-F1
#
_cell.length_a   1.000
_cell.length_b   1.000
_cell.length_c   1.000
_cell.angle_alpha   90.00
_cell.angle_beta   90.00
_cell.angle_gamma   90.00
#
_symmetry.space_group_name_H-M   'P 1'
#
loop_
_entity.id
_entity.type
_entity.pdbx_description
1 polymer ?
#
loop_
_entity_poly.entity_id
_entity_poly.type
_entity_poly.pdbx_seq_one_letter_code
_entity_poly.pdbx_strand_id
1 'polypeptide(L)'
;MDILDFVDSQDIREHLRSIDFQPSTIEAAYLVWFSKTATLDQKCEAWQEIARTMPNCSLEATHAGLGRPAIPDFHAFLRWTIDYNKRCVDAFASGTGYVYQYEEEIVPDGQLCGAFGAPFSCYEKCAEALRGDDELASRPEARVRITRCPLDADEEHHREDWLMVNGKGEALSVYCPSAGPVENDWEIAFEFIWVDIPTPFHTGDIVWAPQGSVREPFTLFDLPTWDRARLEAELRQADRSDEWLDHAQQRLEHYRHAGDISNMRATGCSITYNETFPLYIGEPDPLYLNLEYYRKPLEDEQRILIAAQAYLRGDLYVDSLVAFIDTIRMESKARRNLEELRLDQAPLKEKYPQLFE
;
A
#
# COMPACT_ATOMS: atom_id res chain seq x y z
N MET A 1 10.28 -16.33 -16.85
CA MET A 1 9.44 -15.40 -16.09
C MET A 1 10.30 -14.21 -15.73
N ASP A 2 9.82 -12.99 -15.95
CA ASP A 2 10.50 -11.77 -15.47
C ASP A 2 9.95 -11.44 -14.07
N ILE A 3 10.81 -11.45 -13.05
CA ILE A 3 10.41 -11.15 -11.66
C ILE A 3 9.86 -9.74 -11.53
N LEU A 4 10.32 -8.80 -12.36
CA LEU A 4 9.88 -7.42 -12.30
C LEU A 4 8.40 -7.26 -12.72
N ASP A 5 7.80 -8.24 -13.39
CA ASP A 5 6.37 -8.22 -13.70
C ASP A 5 5.48 -8.24 -12.44
N PHE A 6 6.01 -8.68 -11.29
CA PHE A 6 5.31 -8.67 -9.99
C PHE A 6 5.36 -7.31 -9.28
N VAL A 7 6.14 -6.34 -9.78
CA VAL A 7 6.18 -4.97 -9.22
C VAL A 7 4.94 -4.24 -9.70
N ASP A 8 3.94 -4.02 -8.85
CA ASP A 8 2.66 -3.42 -9.27
C ASP A 8 2.80 -1.96 -9.75
N SER A 9 3.69 -1.18 -9.12
CA SER A 9 3.98 0.20 -9.53
C SER A 9 4.62 0.24 -10.90
N GLN A 10 3.97 0.91 -11.86
CA GLN A 10 4.51 1.06 -13.21
C GLN A 10 5.85 1.82 -13.19
N ASP A 11 5.93 2.91 -12.42
CA ASP A 11 7.10 3.77 -12.34
C ASP A 11 8.33 3.04 -11.77
N ILE A 12 8.12 2.26 -10.69
CA ILE A 12 9.19 1.45 -10.11
C ILE A 12 9.59 0.34 -11.08
N ARG A 13 8.63 -0.36 -11.69
CA ARG A 13 8.92 -1.43 -12.65
C ARG A 13 9.75 -0.95 -13.84
N GLU A 14 9.38 0.18 -14.44
CA GLU A 14 10.11 0.78 -15.56
C GLU A 14 11.51 1.22 -15.14
N HIS A 15 11.64 1.81 -13.95
CA HIS A 15 12.94 2.19 -13.41
C HIS A 15 13.86 0.99 -13.20
N LEU A 16 13.38 -0.07 -12.53
CA LEU A 16 14.15 -1.29 -12.28
C LEU A 16 14.62 -1.93 -13.59
N ARG A 17 13.77 -1.95 -14.63
CA ARG A 17 14.15 -2.39 -15.97
C ARG A 17 15.21 -1.49 -16.60
N SER A 18 15.09 -0.16 -16.45
CA SER A 18 16.04 0.79 -17.04
C SER A 18 17.45 0.69 -16.47
N ILE A 19 17.59 0.21 -15.23
CA ILE A 19 18.88 0.01 -14.56
C ILE A 19 19.34 -1.45 -14.60
N ASP A 20 18.68 -2.30 -15.39
CA ASP A 20 18.94 -3.74 -15.49
C ASP A 20 18.97 -4.45 -14.11
N PHE A 21 18.12 -4.02 -13.17
CA PHE A 21 18.12 -4.53 -11.80
C PHE A 21 17.92 -6.05 -11.76
N GLN A 22 18.80 -6.74 -11.03
CA GLN A 22 18.74 -8.19 -10.82
C GLN A 22 18.45 -8.47 -9.35
N PRO A 23 17.19 -8.80 -8.99
CA PRO A 23 16.86 -9.12 -7.60
C PRO A 23 17.63 -10.35 -7.12
N SER A 24 18.08 -10.33 -5.86
CA SER A 24 18.51 -11.52 -5.13
C SER A 24 17.33 -12.49 -4.90
N THR A 25 17.61 -13.72 -4.46
CA THR A 25 16.56 -14.73 -4.19
C THR A 25 15.50 -14.23 -3.21
N ILE A 26 15.91 -13.48 -2.17
CA ILE A 26 15.01 -12.92 -1.16
C ILE A 26 14.16 -11.79 -1.76
N GLU A 27 14.79 -10.86 -2.48
CA GLU A 27 14.09 -9.74 -3.14
C GLU A 27 13.10 -10.24 -4.18
N ALA A 28 13.48 -11.23 -4.99
CA ALA A 28 12.59 -11.83 -5.98
C ALA A 28 11.36 -12.46 -5.33
N ALA A 29 11.55 -13.27 -4.28
CA ALA A 29 10.45 -13.89 -3.56
C ALA A 29 9.55 -12.86 -2.86
N TYR A 30 10.15 -11.80 -2.31
CA TYR A 30 9.43 -10.71 -1.68
C TYR A 30 8.57 -9.96 -2.70
N LEU A 31 9.10 -9.60 -3.87
CA LEU A 31 8.34 -8.92 -4.92
C LEU A 31 7.13 -9.76 -5.38
N VAL A 32 7.30 -11.08 -5.51
CA VAL A 32 6.19 -12.00 -5.82
C VAL A 32 5.13 -12.00 -4.73
N TRP A 33 5.54 -12.05 -3.46
CA TRP A 33 4.63 -11.98 -2.32
C TRP A 33 3.89 -10.65 -2.25
N PHE A 34 4.62 -9.55 -2.46
CA PHE A 34 4.16 -8.17 -2.33
C PHE A 34 3.16 -7.76 -3.41
N SER A 35 3.19 -8.41 -4.59
CA SER A 35 2.24 -8.14 -5.66
C SER A 35 0.80 -8.32 -5.19
N LYS A 36 -0.01 -7.30 -5.38
CA LYS A 36 -1.45 -7.27 -5.10
C LYS A 36 -2.29 -7.66 -6.30
N THR A 37 -1.68 -7.72 -7.49
CA THR A 37 -2.37 -7.99 -8.76
C THR A 37 -2.15 -9.40 -9.29
N ALA A 38 -1.01 -10.02 -8.97
CA ALA A 38 -0.73 -11.40 -9.38
C ALA A 38 -1.62 -12.41 -8.65
N THR A 39 -2.15 -13.37 -9.39
CA THR A 39 -2.90 -14.49 -8.84
C THR A 39 -2.01 -15.39 -7.99
N LEU A 40 -2.60 -16.10 -7.03
CA LEU A 40 -1.90 -17.01 -6.14
C LEU A 40 -1.24 -18.17 -6.90
N ASP A 41 -1.85 -18.61 -8.00
CA ASP A 41 -1.26 -19.60 -8.91
C ASP A 41 -0.01 -19.05 -9.58
N GLN A 42 -0.06 -17.83 -10.14
CA GLN A 42 1.11 -17.16 -10.71
C GLN A 42 2.22 -16.97 -9.67
N LYS A 43 1.87 -16.60 -8.43
CA LYS A 43 2.84 -16.49 -7.33
C LYS A 43 3.47 -17.84 -6.99
N CYS A 44 2.68 -18.92 -6.97
CA CYS A 44 3.19 -20.26 -6.72
C CYS A 44 4.14 -20.73 -7.82
N GLU A 45 3.79 -20.53 -9.09
CA GLU A 45 4.67 -20.81 -10.23
C GLU A 45 5.98 -20.01 -10.13
N ALA A 46 5.87 -18.74 -9.74
CA ALA A 46 7.02 -17.86 -9.58
C ALA A 46 7.97 -18.33 -8.47
N TRP A 47 7.45 -18.66 -7.29
CA TRP A 47 8.27 -19.20 -6.20
C TRP A 47 8.90 -20.55 -6.54
N GLN A 48 8.21 -21.41 -7.31
CA GLN A 48 8.79 -22.66 -7.81
C GLN A 48 9.97 -22.38 -8.75
N GLU A 49 9.82 -21.43 -9.67
CA GLU A 49 10.87 -21.04 -10.59
C GLU A 49 12.06 -20.42 -9.86
N ILE A 50 11.83 -19.52 -8.90
CA ILE A 50 12.87 -18.94 -8.04
C ILE A 50 13.67 -20.05 -7.35
N ALA A 51 13.00 -21.02 -6.73
CA ALA A 51 13.66 -22.14 -6.07
C ALA A 51 14.43 -23.05 -7.04
N ARG A 52 14.08 -23.05 -8.33
CA ARG A 52 14.74 -23.84 -9.37
C ARG A 52 15.95 -23.14 -9.98
N THR A 53 15.89 -21.82 -10.16
CA THR A 53 16.88 -21.08 -10.97
C THR A 53 17.78 -20.15 -10.16
N MET A 54 17.35 -19.71 -8.97
CA MET A 54 18.12 -18.79 -8.14
C MET A 54 18.85 -19.55 -7.02
N PRO A 55 20.02 -19.07 -6.56
CA PRO A 55 20.76 -19.73 -5.49
C PRO A 55 19.96 -19.79 -4.20
N ASN A 56 20.12 -20.87 -3.43
CA ASN A 56 19.55 -20.95 -2.10
C ASN A 56 20.31 -20.03 -1.13
N CYS A 57 19.63 -19.60 -0.08
CA CYS A 57 20.19 -18.74 0.97
C CYS A 57 19.52 -19.01 2.31
N SER A 58 20.04 -18.38 3.36
CA SER A 58 19.44 -18.36 4.69
C SER A 58 19.08 -16.93 5.08
N LEU A 59 18.02 -16.77 5.88
CA LEU A 59 17.73 -15.56 6.62
C LEU A 59 17.86 -15.83 8.11
N GLU A 60 18.69 -15.03 8.78
CA GLU A 60 18.86 -15.11 10.22
C GLU A 60 17.57 -14.67 10.95
N ALA A 61 17.39 -15.14 12.18
CA ALA A 61 16.31 -14.66 13.02
C ALA A 61 16.53 -13.19 13.40
N THR A 62 15.48 -12.39 13.38
CA THR A 62 15.54 -11.02 13.90
C THR A 62 14.98 -11.00 15.33
N HIS A 63 15.64 -10.27 16.23
CA HIS A 63 15.23 -10.17 17.64
C HIS A 63 14.33 -8.96 17.92
N ALA A 64 13.89 -8.25 16.88
CA ALA A 64 13.01 -7.08 17.01
C ALA A 64 11.54 -7.52 17.09
N GLY A 65 10.82 -7.11 18.14
CA GLY A 65 9.38 -7.34 18.30
C GLY A 65 8.99 -8.83 18.39
N LEU A 66 7.98 -9.24 17.60
CA LEU A 66 7.52 -10.63 17.50
C LEU A 66 8.54 -11.58 16.83
N GLY A 67 9.64 -11.04 16.28
CA GLY A 67 10.81 -11.75 15.77
C GLY A 67 10.55 -12.60 14.52
N ARG A 68 11.31 -12.37 13.44
CA ARG A 68 11.33 -13.30 12.30
C ARG A 68 11.94 -14.63 12.77
N PRO A 69 11.30 -15.79 12.57
CA PRO A 69 11.98 -17.07 12.77
C PRO A 69 13.15 -17.21 11.79
N ALA A 70 14.20 -17.92 12.18
CA ALA A 70 15.29 -18.21 11.25
C ALA A 70 14.75 -19.04 10.07
N ILE A 71 15.17 -18.68 8.85
CA ILE A 71 14.92 -19.46 7.64
C ILE A 71 16.27 -19.99 7.17
N PRO A 72 16.70 -21.17 7.62
CA PRO A 72 18.01 -21.72 7.26
C PRO A 72 18.08 -22.17 5.79
N ASP A 73 16.93 -22.50 5.20
CA ASP A 73 16.79 -22.93 3.82
C ASP A 73 15.62 -22.18 3.17
N PHE A 74 15.94 -21.13 2.41
CA PHE A 74 14.93 -20.28 1.80
C PHE A 74 14.14 -21.02 0.70
N HIS A 75 14.75 -21.96 -0.02
CA HIS A 75 14.03 -22.80 -0.97
C HIS A 75 13.01 -23.72 -0.28
N ALA A 76 13.34 -24.27 0.89
CA ALA A 76 12.39 -25.04 1.70
C ALA A 76 11.24 -24.16 2.19
N PHE A 77 11.53 -22.92 2.62
CA PHE A 77 10.52 -21.93 2.95
C PHE A 77 9.58 -21.65 1.78
N LEU A 78 10.09 -21.41 0.57
CA LEU A 78 9.24 -21.18 -0.62
C LEU A 78 8.32 -22.37 -0.93
N ARG A 79 8.84 -23.61 -0.88
CA ARG A 79 8.01 -24.82 -1.07
C ARG A 79 6.93 -24.91 0.00
N TRP A 80 7.29 -24.64 1.25
CA TRP A 80 6.34 -24.59 2.35
C TRP A 80 5.26 -23.52 2.12
N THR A 81 5.61 -22.32 1.65
CA THR A 81 4.65 -21.25 1.37
C THR A 81 3.68 -21.63 0.26
N ILE A 82 4.15 -22.30 -0.80
CA ILE A 82 3.29 -22.82 -1.88
C ILE A 82 2.28 -23.82 -1.31
N ASP A 83 2.75 -24.79 -0.54
CA ASP A 83 1.89 -25.84 0.03
C ASP A 83 0.91 -25.26 1.06
N TYR A 84 1.35 -24.31 1.88
CA TYR A 84 0.52 -23.60 2.84
C TYR A 84 -0.62 -22.85 2.14
N ASN A 85 -0.30 -22.03 1.13
CA ASN A 85 -1.30 -21.28 0.37
C ASN A 85 -2.35 -22.19 -0.29
N LYS A 86 -1.92 -23.29 -0.92
CA LYS A 86 -2.84 -24.26 -1.52
C LYS A 86 -3.77 -24.91 -0.49
N ARG A 87 -3.20 -25.38 0.62
CA ARG A 87 -3.99 -25.95 1.72
C ARG A 87 -4.98 -24.93 2.30
N CYS A 88 -4.58 -23.67 2.45
CA CYS A 88 -5.44 -22.62 2.96
C CYS A 88 -6.58 -22.30 1.99
N VAL A 89 -6.33 -22.21 0.68
CA VAL A 89 -7.42 -22.03 -0.30
C VAL A 89 -8.38 -23.21 -0.30
N ASP A 90 -7.85 -24.45 -0.31
CA ASP A 90 -8.67 -25.66 -0.27
C ASP A 90 -9.51 -25.69 1.01
N ALA A 91 -8.89 -25.46 2.17
CA ALA A 91 -9.56 -25.38 3.47
C ALA A 91 -10.56 -24.23 3.54
N PHE A 92 -10.27 -23.09 2.92
CA PHE A 92 -11.17 -21.92 2.89
C PHE A 92 -12.44 -22.23 2.09
N ALA A 93 -12.29 -22.90 0.94
CA ALA A 93 -13.40 -23.30 0.10
C ALA A 93 -14.16 -24.51 0.68
N SER A 94 -13.47 -25.43 1.36
CA SER A 94 -14.05 -26.63 1.93
C SER A 94 -14.49 -26.41 3.37
N GLY A 95 -15.80 -26.40 3.63
CA GLY A 95 -16.28 -26.31 5.01
C GLY A 95 -17.79 -26.17 5.10
N THR A 96 -18.36 -26.73 6.16
CA THR A 96 -19.75 -26.52 6.55
C THR A 96 -19.79 -25.82 7.90
N GLY A 97 -20.84 -25.06 8.18
CA GLY A 97 -20.95 -24.35 9.47
C GLY A 97 -20.31 -22.97 9.47
N TYR A 98 -19.99 -22.42 8.29
CA TYR A 98 -19.48 -21.07 8.11
C TYR A 98 -20.49 -20.18 7.40
N VAL A 99 -20.44 -18.90 7.71
CA VAL A 99 -21.05 -17.81 6.94
C VAL A 99 -19.96 -17.14 6.13
N TYR A 100 -20.21 -16.98 4.84
CA TYR A 100 -19.31 -16.28 3.91
C TYR A 100 -19.91 -14.94 3.53
N GLN A 101 -19.06 -13.93 3.43
CA GLN A 101 -19.40 -12.59 2.94
C GLN A 101 -18.29 -12.09 2.04
N TYR A 102 -18.60 -11.19 1.13
CA TYR A 102 -17.58 -10.49 0.35
C TYR A 102 -17.76 -8.98 0.42
N GLU A 103 -16.64 -8.28 0.37
CA GLU A 103 -16.53 -6.83 0.36
C GLU A 103 -15.42 -6.40 -0.61
N GLU A 104 -15.61 -5.31 -1.33
CA GLU A 104 -14.50 -4.68 -2.07
C GLU A 104 -13.53 -4.06 -1.06
N GLU A 105 -12.26 -4.45 -1.10
CA GLU A 105 -11.25 -4.03 -0.11
C GLU A 105 -11.05 -2.51 -0.14
N ILE A 106 -11.18 -1.89 -1.32
CA ILE A 106 -10.96 -0.46 -1.52
C ILE A 106 -11.98 0.07 -2.54
N VAL A 107 -13.02 0.73 -2.04
CA VAL A 107 -13.98 1.46 -2.88
C VAL A 107 -13.30 2.72 -3.45
N PRO A 108 -13.53 3.10 -4.71
CA PRO A 108 -12.90 4.25 -5.36
C PRO A 108 -12.99 5.58 -4.59
N ASP A 109 -14.00 5.75 -3.73
CA ASP A 109 -14.32 7.00 -3.04
C ASP A 109 -13.92 7.03 -1.55
N GLY A 110 -13.13 6.07 -1.05
CA GLY A 110 -12.60 6.10 0.32
C GLY A 110 -13.64 5.94 1.43
N GLN A 111 -14.90 5.69 1.10
CA GLN A 111 -15.88 5.21 2.08
C GLN A 111 -15.57 3.74 2.37
N LEU A 112 -15.32 3.40 3.63
CA LEU A 112 -15.39 2.01 4.08
C LEU A 112 -16.78 1.49 3.73
N CYS A 113 -16.90 0.63 2.73
CA CYS A 113 -18.18 0.02 2.41
C CYS A 113 -18.51 -0.97 3.54
N GLY A 114 -19.34 -0.53 4.49
CA GLY A 114 -20.09 -1.43 5.37
C GLY A 114 -21.20 -2.21 4.66
N ALA A 115 -21.12 -2.34 3.33
CA ALA A 115 -22.06 -3.09 2.51
C ALA A 115 -21.51 -4.50 2.31
N PHE A 116 -21.56 -5.31 3.38
CA PHE A 116 -21.40 -6.75 3.26
C PHE A 116 -22.40 -7.24 2.20
N GLY A 117 -21.93 -7.98 1.20
CA GLY A 117 -22.82 -8.81 0.39
C GLY A 117 -23.71 -9.67 1.31
N ALA A 118 -24.89 -10.06 0.82
CA ALA A 118 -25.78 -10.94 1.60
C ALA A 118 -25.00 -12.16 2.12
N PRO A 119 -25.20 -12.60 3.38
CA PRO A 119 -24.46 -13.73 3.91
C PRO A 119 -24.77 -15.02 3.12
N PHE A 120 -23.73 -15.79 2.82
CA PHE A 120 -23.81 -17.06 2.10
C PHE A 120 -23.48 -18.24 3.01
N SER A 121 -24.19 -19.35 2.83
CA SER A 121 -24.01 -20.56 3.64
C SER A 121 -22.81 -21.43 3.24
N CYS A 122 -22.18 -21.13 2.10
CA CYS A 122 -21.02 -21.85 1.58
C CYS A 122 -20.25 -20.97 0.58
N TYR A 123 -18.99 -21.35 0.34
CA TYR A 123 -18.08 -20.62 -0.53
C TYR A 123 -18.60 -20.55 -1.97
N GLU A 124 -19.15 -21.63 -2.52
CA GLU A 124 -19.57 -21.70 -3.92
C GLU A 124 -20.65 -20.67 -4.23
N LYS A 125 -21.65 -20.52 -3.35
CA LYS A 125 -22.71 -19.51 -3.50
C LYS A 125 -22.16 -18.09 -3.42
N CYS A 126 -21.21 -17.86 -2.52
CA CYS A 126 -20.54 -16.57 -2.37
C CYS A 126 -19.75 -16.22 -3.65
N ALA A 127 -18.97 -17.18 -4.16
CA ALA A 127 -18.18 -17.01 -5.37
C ALA A 127 -19.05 -16.88 -6.64
N GLU A 128 -20.19 -17.58 -6.71
CA GLU A 128 -21.19 -17.40 -7.78
C GLU A 128 -21.82 -16.02 -7.76
N ALA A 129 -22.18 -15.51 -6.57
CA ALA A 129 -22.72 -14.16 -6.44
C ALA A 129 -21.70 -13.10 -6.84
N LEU A 130 -20.45 -13.22 -6.39
CA LEU A 130 -19.35 -12.34 -6.79
C LEU A 130 -19.14 -12.33 -8.30
N ARG A 131 -19.12 -13.52 -8.94
CA ARG A 131 -18.95 -13.63 -10.41
C ARG A 131 -20.16 -13.13 -11.20
N GLY A 132 -21.34 -13.07 -10.57
CA GLY A 132 -22.57 -12.55 -11.16
C GLY A 132 -22.75 -11.04 -10.97
N ASP A 133 -21.82 -10.36 -10.29
CA ASP A 133 -21.84 -8.93 -10.08
C ASP A 133 -21.29 -8.19 -11.31
N ASP A 134 -22.17 -7.54 -12.06
CA ASP A 134 -21.82 -6.83 -13.31
C ASP A 134 -20.83 -5.67 -13.07
N GLU A 135 -20.87 -5.02 -11.90
CA GLU A 135 -19.97 -3.89 -11.58
C GLU A 135 -18.55 -4.39 -11.30
N LEU A 136 -18.41 -5.50 -10.55
CA LEU A 136 -17.13 -6.14 -10.31
C LEU A 136 -16.58 -6.80 -11.59
N ALA A 137 -17.44 -7.41 -12.39
CA ALA A 137 -17.05 -8.02 -13.67
C ALA A 137 -16.48 -6.98 -14.66
N SER A 138 -16.94 -5.72 -14.58
CA SER A 138 -16.41 -4.61 -15.39
C SER A 138 -15.02 -4.13 -14.95
N ARG A 139 -14.57 -4.49 -13.74
CA ARG A 139 -13.32 -4.08 -13.10
C ARG A 139 -12.49 -5.30 -12.71
N PRO A 140 -11.86 -6.02 -13.66
CA PRO A 140 -11.14 -7.25 -13.38
C PRO A 140 -9.97 -7.08 -12.39
N GLU A 141 -9.44 -5.87 -12.24
CA GLU A 141 -8.40 -5.47 -11.30
C GLU A 141 -8.92 -5.15 -9.88
N ALA A 142 -10.23 -5.15 -9.67
CA ALA A 142 -10.83 -4.94 -8.36
C ALA A 142 -10.35 -6.02 -7.38
N ARG A 143 -10.11 -5.63 -6.13
CA ARG A 143 -9.69 -6.53 -5.05
C ARG A 143 -10.85 -6.71 -4.09
N VAL A 144 -11.30 -7.96 -3.96
CA VAL A 144 -12.48 -8.31 -3.18
C VAL A 144 -12.05 -9.29 -2.09
N ARG A 145 -12.31 -8.92 -0.84
CA ARG A 145 -12.10 -9.79 0.31
C ARG A 145 -13.33 -10.64 0.51
N ILE A 146 -13.17 -11.95 0.46
CA ILE A 146 -14.17 -12.91 0.94
C ILE A 146 -13.77 -13.28 2.35
N THR A 147 -14.63 -13.05 3.34
CA THR A 147 -14.41 -13.50 4.71
C THR A 147 -15.29 -14.69 5.04
N ARG A 148 -14.87 -15.49 6.01
CA ARG A 148 -15.72 -16.53 6.60
C ARG A 148 -15.62 -16.55 8.12
N CYS A 149 -16.78 -16.74 8.76
CA CYS A 149 -16.92 -16.85 10.20
C CYS A 149 -17.72 -18.11 10.55
N PRO A 150 -17.38 -18.85 11.63
CA PRO A 150 -18.22 -19.94 12.12
C PRO A 150 -19.61 -19.44 12.53
N LEU A 151 -20.66 -20.22 12.25
CA LEU A 151 -22.06 -19.90 12.62
C LEU A 151 -22.27 -19.81 14.14
N ASP A 152 -21.54 -20.64 14.90
CA ASP A 152 -21.65 -20.77 16.35
C ASP A 152 -20.24 -20.61 16.98
N ALA A 153 -19.58 -19.47 16.72
CA ALA A 153 -18.26 -19.19 17.27
C ALA A 153 -18.30 -19.14 18.81
N ASP A 154 -17.40 -19.88 19.47
CA ASP A 154 -17.08 -19.68 20.88
C ASP A 154 -16.16 -18.46 21.05
N GLU A 155 -16.01 -17.98 22.29
CA GLU A 155 -15.19 -16.80 22.59
C GLU A 155 -13.71 -16.96 22.16
N GLU A 156 -13.22 -18.18 21.87
CA GLU A 156 -11.84 -18.45 21.47
C GLU A 156 -11.56 -18.26 19.95
N HIS A 157 -12.58 -18.14 19.10
CA HIS A 157 -12.40 -17.84 17.67
C HIS A 157 -12.09 -16.35 17.43
N HIS A 158 -10.85 -15.95 17.71
CA HIS A 158 -10.43 -14.55 17.65
C HIS A 158 -9.95 -14.06 16.27
N ARG A 159 -9.80 -14.92 15.25
CA ARG A 159 -9.30 -14.50 13.93
C ARG A 159 -10.25 -14.92 12.81
N GLU A 160 -10.67 -13.94 12.02
CA GLU A 160 -11.46 -14.13 10.81
C GLU A 160 -10.55 -14.70 9.70
N ASP A 161 -11.00 -15.78 9.06
CA ASP A 161 -10.36 -16.29 7.85
C ASP A 161 -10.77 -15.40 6.68
N TRP A 162 -9.84 -15.12 5.77
CA TRP A 162 -10.14 -14.38 4.55
C TRP A 162 -9.41 -14.91 3.33
N LEU A 163 -10.04 -14.73 2.17
CA LEU A 163 -9.51 -14.98 0.85
C LEU A 163 -9.64 -13.70 0.03
N MET A 164 -8.53 -13.16 -0.43
CA MET A 164 -8.53 -12.04 -1.37
C MET A 164 -8.62 -12.59 -2.79
N VAL A 165 -9.57 -12.10 -3.56
CA VAL A 165 -9.76 -12.45 -4.98
C VAL A 165 -9.80 -11.20 -5.85
N ASN A 166 -9.53 -11.36 -7.15
CA ASN A 166 -9.77 -10.28 -8.11
C ASN A 166 -11.25 -10.22 -8.55
N GLY A 167 -11.62 -9.25 -9.41
CA GLY A 167 -12.98 -9.11 -9.94
C GLY A 167 -13.51 -10.32 -10.72
N LYS A 168 -12.65 -11.26 -11.11
CA LYS A 168 -13.04 -12.54 -11.76
C LYS A 168 -13.22 -13.69 -10.76
N GLY A 169 -12.91 -13.48 -9.49
CA GLY A 169 -12.90 -14.51 -8.46
C GLY A 169 -11.64 -15.40 -8.45
N GLU A 170 -10.56 -14.96 -9.08
CA GLU A 170 -9.26 -15.66 -9.01
C GLU A 170 -8.54 -15.25 -7.71
N ALA A 171 -8.01 -16.23 -6.97
CA ALA A 171 -7.33 -15.98 -5.70
C ALA A 171 -6.05 -15.14 -5.88
N LEU A 172 -5.82 -14.16 -5.00
CA LEU A 172 -4.65 -13.27 -4.96
C LEU A 172 -3.78 -13.53 -3.72
N SER A 173 -4.43 -13.76 -2.57
CA SER A 173 -3.81 -14.13 -1.29
C SER A 173 -4.85 -14.74 -0.36
N VAL A 174 -4.41 -15.53 0.62
CA VAL A 174 -5.29 -16.21 1.56
C VAL A 174 -4.69 -16.14 2.97
N TYR A 175 -5.55 -16.01 3.96
CA TYR A 175 -5.24 -16.17 5.37
C TYR A 175 -6.31 -17.04 5.99
N CYS A 176 -5.95 -18.27 6.37
CA CYS A 176 -6.91 -19.24 6.88
C CYS A 176 -6.33 -19.98 8.10
N PRO A 177 -6.20 -19.32 9.26
CA PRO A 177 -5.73 -19.95 10.50
C PRO A 177 -6.50 -21.22 10.88
N SER A 178 -7.79 -21.30 10.50
CA SER A 178 -8.61 -22.49 10.75
C SER A 178 -8.16 -23.73 9.96
N ALA A 179 -7.28 -23.59 8.96
CA ALA A 179 -6.72 -24.71 8.21
C ALA A 179 -5.79 -25.62 9.05
N GLY A 180 -5.54 -25.26 10.30
CA GLY A 180 -4.80 -26.06 11.29
C GLY A 180 -3.48 -25.41 11.69
N PRO A 181 -2.86 -25.91 12.77
CA PRO A 181 -1.62 -25.36 13.28
C PRO A 181 -0.53 -25.46 12.23
N VAL A 182 0.25 -24.41 12.12
CA VAL A 182 1.41 -24.40 11.23
C VAL A 182 2.55 -25.16 11.91
N GLU A 183 3.18 -26.11 11.21
CA GLU A 183 4.35 -26.83 11.74
C GLU A 183 5.55 -25.90 12.00
N ASN A 184 5.60 -24.75 11.32
CA ASN A 184 6.67 -23.75 11.39
C ASN A 184 6.05 -22.34 11.47
N ASP A 185 6.62 -21.40 12.22
CA ASP A 185 6.10 -20.01 12.37
C ASP A 185 6.29 -19.12 11.11
N TRP A 186 6.27 -19.70 9.92
CA TRP A 186 6.61 -19.05 8.65
C TRP A 186 5.44 -18.32 7.96
N GLU A 187 4.22 -18.43 8.49
CA GLU A 187 3.00 -17.83 7.93
C GLU A 187 3.15 -16.33 7.64
N ILE A 188 3.76 -15.61 8.57
CA ILE A 188 3.96 -14.16 8.50
C ILE A 188 5.42 -13.79 8.18
N ALA A 189 6.25 -14.75 7.75
CA ALA A 189 7.68 -14.53 7.59
C ALA A 189 8.02 -13.43 6.57
N PHE A 190 7.23 -13.30 5.50
CA PHE A 190 7.43 -12.22 4.52
C PHE A 190 7.18 -10.83 5.09
N GLU A 191 6.27 -10.68 6.07
CA GLU A 191 6.03 -9.40 6.74
C GLU A 191 7.26 -8.95 7.55
N PHE A 192 8.11 -9.89 7.97
CA PHE A 192 9.38 -9.62 8.65
C PHE A 192 10.60 -9.58 7.72
N ILE A 193 10.39 -9.40 6.41
CA ILE A 193 11.45 -9.16 5.45
C ILE A 193 11.43 -7.68 5.06
N TRP A 194 12.60 -7.05 5.16
CA TRP A 194 12.87 -5.74 4.59
C TRP A 194 13.77 -5.89 3.36
N VAL A 195 13.47 -5.16 2.28
CA VAL A 195 14.24 -5.19 1.03
C VAL A 195 14.63 -3.78 0.60
N ASP A 196 15.81 -3.67 0.01
CA ASP A 196 16.42 -2.42 -0.49
C ASP A 196 16.24 -2.32 -2.00
N ILE A 197 15.00 -2.10 -2.46
CA ILE A 197 14.68 -2.03 -3.88
C ILE A 197 14.82 -0.59 -4.37
N PRO A 198 15.65 -0.32 -5.40
CA PRO A 198 15.79 1.02 -5.96
C PRO A 198 14.47 1.57 -6.52
N THR A 199 14.28 2.88 -6.41
CA THR A 199 13.09 3.57 -6.94
C THR A 199 13.47 4.85 -7.68
N PRO A 200 12.65 5.32 -8.63
CA PRO A 200 12.97 6.50 -9.44
C PRO A 200 12.72 7.84 -8.73
N PHE A 201 12.20 7.82 -7.50
CA PHE A 201 11.66 9.02 -6.87
C PHE A 201 12.75 9.95 -6.30
N HIS A 202 12.40 11.22 -6.22
CA HIS A 202 13.23 12.31 -5.71
C HIS A 202 12.47 13.15 -4.68
N THR A 203 13.21 13.86 -3.83
CA THR A 203 12.61 14.80 -2.89
C THR A 203 11.80 15.86 -3.64
N GLY A 204 10.59 16.14 -3.16
CA GLY A 204 9.67 17.09 -3.77
C GLY A 204 8.79 16.49 -4.87
N ASP A 205 8.96 15.22 -5.24
CA ASP A 205 8.04 14.57 -6.17
C ASP A 205 6.65 14.41 -5.54
N ILE A 206 5.60 14.63 -6.34
CA ILE A 206 4.23 14.41 -5.88
C ILE A 206 3.85 12.98 -6.28
N VAL A 207 3.63 12.16 -5.26
CA VAL A 207 3.42 10.72 -5.39
C VAL A 207 2.13 10.31 -4.68
N TRP A 208 1.68 9.10 -4.97
CA TRP A 208 0.53 8.48 -4.31
C TRP A 208 0.68 6.95 -4.35
N ALA A 209 -0.18 6.24 -3.64
CA ALA A 209 -0.22 4.78 -3.67
C ALA A 209 -1.57 4.30 -4.23
N PRO A 210 -1.66 3.97 -5.54
CA PRO A 210 -2.92 3.54 -6.16
C PRO A 210 -3.54 2.31 -5.46
N GLN A 211 -2.67 1.42 -4.99
CA GLN A 211 -3.01 0.17 -4.30
C GLN A 211 -2.97 0.28 -2.77
N GLY A 212 -2.82 1.49 -2.22
CA GLY A 212 -2.81 1.77 -0.79
C GLY A 212 -4.22 2.02 -0.21
N SER A 213 -4.34 1.98 1.11
CA SER A 213 -5.55 2.38 1.85
C SER A 213 -5.82 3.89 1.76
N VAL A 214 -4.75 4.68 1.67
CA VAL A 214 -4.77 6.14 1.54
C VAL A 214 -4.41 6.48 0.09
N ARG A 215 -5.36 7.05 -0.66
CA ARG A 215 -5.23 7.36 -2.10
C ARG A 215 -5.01 8.85 -2.38
N GLU A 216 -4.85 9.66 -1.34
CA GLU A 216 -4.46 11.06 -1.49
C GLU A 216 -2.99 11.19 -1.94
N PRO A 217 -2.70 12.12 -2.85
CA PRO A 217 -1.32 12.46 -3.16
C PRO A 217 -0.64 13.13 -1.97
N PHE A 218 0.67 12.98 -1.91
CA PHE A 218 1.54 13.66 -0.97
C PHE A 218 2.85 14.05 -1.65
N THR A 219 3.58 15.01 -1.08
CA THR A 219 4.90 15.39 -1.59
C THR A 219 5.97 14.59 -0.87
N LEU A 220 6.77 13.81 -1.61
CA LEU A 220 7.80 12.96 -1.05
C LEU A 220 8.91 13.80 -0.41
N PHE A 221 9.31 13.43 0.81
CA PHE A 221 10.43 14.02 1.51
C PHE A 221 11.65 13.11 1.41
N ASP A 222 11.56 11.89 1.95
CA ASP A 222 12.61 10.89 1.89
C ASP A 222 12.05 9.46 1.82
N LEU A 223 12.93 8.50 1.53
CA LEU A 223 12.65 7.07 1.56
C LEU A 223 13.58 6.34 2.52
N PRO A 224 13.11 5.25 3.16
CA PRO A 224 13.88 4.51 4.15
C PRO A 224 15.06 3.74 3.55
N THR A 225 15.14 3.63 2.22
CA THR A 225 16.24 3.02 1.46
C THR A 225 17.34 4.01 1.08
N TRP A 226 17.13 5.32 1.29
CA TRP A 226 18.12 6.33 0.90
C TRP A 226 19.26 6.39 1.91
N ASP A 227 20.47 6.13 1.42
CA ASP A 227 21.70 6.28 2.20
C ASP A 227 22.09 7.75 2.38
N ARG A 228 23.14 7.98 3.18
CA ARG A 228 23.66 9.34 3.40
C ARG A 228 23.97 10.07 2.10
N ALA A 229 24.60 9.42 1.13
CA ALA A 229 25.00 10.06 -0.12
C ALA A 229 23.78 10.49 -0.95
N ARG A 230 22.74 9.66 -1.01
CA ARG A 230 21.47 9.98 -1.66
C ARG A 230 20.77 11.14 -0.96
N LEU A 231 20.65 11.09 0.38
CA LEU A 231 20.06 12.19 1.15
C LEU A 231 20.83 13.50 0.97
N GLU A 232 22.16 13.42 0.86
CA GLU A 232 23.00 14.58 0.56
C GLU A 232 22.82 15.14 -0.86
N ALA A 233 22.42 14.32 -1.82
CA ALA A 233 22.13 14.75 -3.18
C ALA A 233 20.72 15.35 -3.31
N GLU A 234 19.76 14.85 -2.53
CA GLU A 234 18.35 15.21 -2.62
C GLU A 234 17.99 16.43 -1.75
N LEU A 235 18.51 16.52 -0.53
CA LEU A 235 18.10 17.54 0.45
C LEU A 235 18.97 18.80 0.38
N ARG A 236 18.38 19.97 0.65
CA ARG A 236 19.14 21.23 0.76
C ARG A 236 20.03 21.23 2.02
N GLN A 237 21.15 21.95 1.97
CA GLN A 237 22.05 22.08 3.12
C GLN A 237 21.36 22.68 4.36
N ALA A 238 20.40 23.59 4.17
CA ALA A 238 19.66 24.20 5.28
C ALA A 238 18.67 23.24 5.97
N ASP A 239 18.27 22.15 5.30
CA ASP A 239 17.25 21.21 5.77
C ASP A 239 17.86 19.96 6.42
N ARG A 240 19.18 19.89 6.57
CA ARG A 240 19.89 18.72 7.10
C ARG A 240 21.01 19.11 8.05
N SER A 241 21.23 18.29 9.06
CA SER A 241 22.44 18.32 9.89
C SER A 241 23.26 17.05 9.65
N ASP A 242 24.58 17.13 9.86
CA ASP A 242 25.44 15.94 9.77
C ASP A 242 25.01 14.84 10.75
N GLU A 243 24.57 15.22 11.95
CA GLU A 243 24.04 14.31 12.96
C GLU A 243 22.78 13.57 12.47
N TRP A 244 21.85 14.29 11.81
CA TRP A 244 20.65 13.67 11.25
C TRP A 244 20.99 12.70 10.11
N LEU A 245 21.92 13.05 9.23
CA LEU A 245 22.39 12.18 8.14
C LEU A 245 23.07 10.91 8.67
N ASP A 246 23.87 11.03 9.73
CA ASP A 246 24.49 9.88 10.39
C ASP A 246 23.45 8.97 11.05
N HIS A 247 22.42 9.55 11.68
CA HIS A 247 21.30 8.76 12.21
C HIS A 247 20.49 8.06 11.11
N ALA A 248 20.24 8.70 9.98
CA ALA A 248 19.55 8.09 8.85
C ALA A 248 20.35 6.91 8.28
N GLN A 249 21.68 7.06 8.14
CA GLN A 249 22.58 5.99 7.71
C GLN A 249 22.59 4.81 8.70
N GLN A 250 22.70 5.08 10.00
CA GLN A 250 22.64 4.04 11.04
C GLN A 250 21.30 3.29 11.02
N ARG A 251 20.20 4.02 10.77
CA ARG A 251 18.86 3.43 10.67
C ARG A 251 18.73 2.53 9.44
N LEU A 252 19.26 2.93 8.29
CA LEU A 252 19.31 2.09 7.09
C LEU A 252 20.14 0.82 7.31
N GLU A 253 21.30 0.93 7.96
CA GLU A 253 22.11 -0.23 8.35
C GLU A 253 21.37 -1.17 9.31
N HIS A 254 20.62 -0.61 10.26
CA HIS A 254 19.74 -1.38 11.13
C HIS A 254 18.66 -2.12 10.35
N TYR A 255 17.99 -1.46 9.39
CA TYR A 255 16.95 -2.08 8.57
C TYR A 255 17.48 -3.22 7.69
N ARG A 256 18.68 -3.06 7.12
CA ARG A 256 19.37 -4.14 6.37
C ARG A 256 19.61 -5.39 7.22
N HIS A 257 19.74 -5.24 8.54
CA HIS A 257 19.98 -6.37 9.45
C HIS A 257 18.69 -6.91 10.09
N ALA A 258 17.79 -6.03 10.54
CA ALA A 258 16.68 -6.38 11.41
C ALA A 258 15.35 -5.73 11.02
N GLY A 259 15.28 -5.03 9.90
CA GLY A 259 14.09 -4.36 9.44
C GLY A 259 12.99 -5.33 9.01
N ASP A 260 11.76 -4.84 9.05
CA ASP A 260 10.57 -5.52 8.55
C ASP A 260 9.75 -4.59 7.62
N ILE A 261 8.59 -5.06 7.18
CA ILE A 261 7.71 -4.30 6.29
C ILE A 261 7.28 -2.94 6.87
N SER A 262 7.20 -2.80 8.20
CA SER A 262 6.81 -1.53 8.83
C SER A 262 7.87 -0.45 8.62
N ASN A 263 9.12 -0.84 8.37
CA ASN A 263 10.24 0.06 8.07
C ASN A 263 10.36 0.42 6.58
N MET A 264 9.41 0.00 5.75
CA MET A 264 9.37 0.30 4.31
C MET A 264 8.40 1.43 3.97
N ARG A 265 8.02 2.27 4.94
CA ARG A 265 7.14 3.42 4.74
C ARG A 265 7.90 4.63 4.19
N ALA A 266 7.30 5.33 3.24
CA ALA A 266 7.84 6.60 2.75
C ALA A 266 7.59 7.72 3.74
N THR A 267 8.40 8.78 3.69
CA THR A 267 8.22 10.01 4.48
C THR A 267 7.80 11.15 3.55
N GLY A 268 6.85 11.98 3.95
CA GLY A 268 6.40 13.08 3.11
C GLY A 268 5.41 14.04 3.74
N CYS A 269 5.02 15.03 2.94
CA CYS A 269 4.08 16.09 3.30
C CYS A 269 2.69 15.75 2.74
N SER A 270 1.72 15.51 3.61
CA SER A 270 0.31 15.27 3.28
C SER A 270 -0.58 16.39 3.83
N ILE A 271 -1.79 16.51 3.27
CA ILE A 271 -2.76 17.52 3.72
C ILE A 271 -3.59 16.95 4.87
N THR A 272 -3.69 17.69 5.98
CA THR A 272 -4.54 17.34 7.12
C THR A 272 -5.59 18.42 7.36
N TYR A 273 -6.85 17.99 7.55
CA TYR A 273 -7.96 18.93 7.71
C TYR A 273 -8.26 19.30 9.17
N ASN A 274 -7.58 18.66 10.13
CA ASN A 274 -7.83 18.81 11.57
C ASN A 274 -6.84 19.75 12.28
N GLU A 275 -5.88 20.34 11.57
CA GLU A 275 -4.78 21.10 12.16
C GLU A 275 -4.84 22.60 11.81
N THR A 276 -4.26 23.42 12.68
CA THR A 276 -4.10 24.87 12.47
C THR A 276 -3.35 25.15 11.17
N PHE A 277 -2.37 24.30 10.84
CA PHE A 277 -1.66 24.25 9.56
C PHE A 277 -2.02 22.95 8.84
N PRO A 278 -2.51 22.98 7.60
CA PRO A 278 -3.06 21.79 6.93
C PRO A 278 -1.96 20.93 6.29
N LEU A 279 -0.78 20.87 6.89
CA LEU A 279 0.36 20.15 6.35
C LEU A 279 0.97 19.28 7.45
N TYR A 280 0.83 17.97 7.31
CA TYR A 280 1.49 17.00 8.14
C TYR A 280 2.77 16.53 7.45
N ILE A 281 3.87 16.53 8.19
CA ILE A 281 5.14 15.93 7.77
C ILE A 281 5.40 14.74 8.67
N GLY A 282 5.49 13.56 8.07
CA GLY A 282 5.75 12.33 8.81
C GLY A 282 5.82 11.15 7.86
N GLU A 283 5.57 9.96 8.41
CA GLU A 283 5.46 8.72 7.64
C GLU A 283 4.01 8.60 7.14
N PRO A 284 3.67 9.06 5.91
CA PRO A 284 2.38 8.70 5.34
C PRO A 284 2.23 7.17 5.30
N ASP A 285 0.99 6.72 5.27
CA ASP A 285 0.66 5.29 5.32
C ASP A 285 1.22 4.39 4.20
N PRO A 286 1.69 4.83 3.01
CA PRO A 286 2.08 3.89 1.97
C PRO A 286 3.50 3.35 2.13
N LEU A 287 3.63 2.04 1.93
CA LEU A 287 4.92 1.39 1.69
C LEU A 287 5.51 1.90 0.38
N TYR A 288 6.82 2.16 0.35
CA TYR A 288 7.49 2.82 -0.79
C TYR A 288 7.33 2.06 -2.11
N LEU A 289 7.22 0.72 -2.05
CA LEU A 289 7.00 -0.14 -3.22
C LEU A 289 5.62 0.02 -3.86
N ASN A 290 4.67 0.67 -3.19
CA ASN A 290 3.36 0.98 -3.74
C ASN A 290 3.31 2.36 -4.42
N LEU A 291 4.38 3.14 -4.38
CA LEU A 291 4.36 4.52 -4.86
C LEU A 291 4.34 4.60 -6.39
N GLU A 292 3.63 5.59 -6.90
CA GLU A 292 3.65 6.04 -8.29
C GLU A 292 3.65 7.57 -8.35
N TYR A 293 4.10 8.13 -9.47
CA TYR A 293 3.94 9.58 -9.71
C TYR A 293 2.46 9.93 -9.84
N TYR A 294 2.04 10.95 -9.09
CA TYR A 294 0.70 11.50 -9.23
C TYR A 294 0.65 12.44 -10.44
N ARG A 295 -0.03 12.00 -11.51
CA ARG A 295 -0.09 12.73 -12.79
C ARG A 295 -1.39 13.49 -13.02
N LYS A 296 -2.38 13.36 -12.13
CA LYS A 296 -3.66 14.06 -12.24
C LYS A 296 -3.51 15.52 -11.78
N PRO A 297 -4.35 16.44 -12.28
CA PRO A 297 -4.41 17.80 -11.73
C PRO A 297 -4.71 17.80 -10.23
N LEU A 298 -4.04 18.68 -9.49
CA LEU A 298 -4.28 18.90 -8.07
C LEU A 298 -5.36 19.97 -7.91
N GLU A 299 -6.49 19.59 -7.32
CA GLU A 299 -7.65 20.48 -7.17
C GLU A 299 -7.72 21.08 -5.76
N ASP A 300 -8.36 22.25 -5.66
CA ASP A 300 -8.64 22.93 -4.40
C ASP A 300 -7.43 23.02 -3.44
N GLU A 301 -7.53 22.42 -2.25
CA GLU A 301 -6.48 22.43 -1.22
C GLU A 301 -5.30 21.51 -1.58
N GLN A 302 -5.45 20.54 -2.49
CA GLN A 302 -4.36 19.69 -2.96
C GLN A 302 -3.24 20.49 -3.64
N ARG A 303 -3.55 21.69 -4.15
CA ARG A 303 -2.55 22.63 -4.69
C ARG A 303 -1.48 23.03 -3.67
N ILE A 304 -1.74 22.86 -2.37
CA ILE A 304 -0.73 23.04 -1.31
C ILE A 304 0.49 22.15 -1.55
N LEU A 305 0.32 20.95 -2.10
CA LEU A 305 1.42 20.04 -2.42
C LEU A 305 2.38 20.62 -3.47
N ILE A 306 1.90 21.51 -4.35
CA ILE A 306 2.77 22.22 -5.32
C ILE A 306 3.68 23.20 -4.56
N ALA A 307 3.15 23.90 -3.56
CA ALA A 307 3.95 24.79 -2.72
C ALA A 307 4.97 23.99 -1.89
N ALA A 308 4.57 22.83 -1.35
CA ALA A 308 5.48 21.91 -0.66
C ALA A 308 6.59 21.40 -1.59
N GLN A 309 6.25 20.98 -2.82
CA GLN A 309 7.22 20.60 -3.85
C GLN A 309 8.23 21.72 -4.12
N ALA A 310 7.75 22.94 -4.37
CA ALA A 310 8.62 24.10 -4.65
C ALA A 310 9.53 24.41 -3.46
N TYR A 311 9.03 24.30 -2.23
CA TYR A 311 9.83 24.47 -1.02
C TYR A 311 10.92 23.39 -0.92
N LEU A 312 10.57 22.12 -1.07
CA LEU A 312 11.50 21.00 -0.95
C LEU A 312 12.58 21.02 -2.05
N ARG A 313 12.24 21.48 -3.26
CA ARG A 313 13.20 21.67 -4.37
C ARG A 313 14.08 22.91 -4.22
N GLY A 314 13.78 23.80 -3.27
CA GLY A 314 14.54 25.03 -3.04
C GLY A 314 14.08 26.25 -3.81
N ASP A 315 12.98 26.15 -4.55
CA ASP A 315 12.41 27.23 -5.34
C ASP A 315 11.56 28.21 -4.49
N LEU A 316 11.26 27.84 -3.24
CA LEU A 316 10.38 28.60 -2.34
C LEU A 316 10.98 28.73 -0.93
N TYR A 317 10.90 29.93 -0.36
CA TYR A 317 11.23 30.19 1.04
C TYR A 317 10.08 29.81 1.98
N VAL A 318 10.40 29.53 3.25
CA VAL A 318 9.40 29.10 4.26
C VAL A 318 8.27 30.12 4.45
N ASP A 319 8.57 31.42 4.47
CA ASP A 319 7.54 32.47 4.62
C ASP A 319 6.58 32.48 3.42
N SER A 320 7.11 32.22 2.22
CA SER A 320 6.31 32.12 1.00
C SER A 320 5.49 30.84 0.97
N LEU A 321 6.03 29.72 1.46
CA LEU A 321 5.28 28.47 1.65
C LEU A 321 4.06 28.70 2.54
N VAL A 322 4.24 29.32 3.70
CA VAL A 322 3.15 29.64 4.63
C VAL A 322 2.10 30.53 3.96
N ALA A 323 2.53 31.59 3.27
CA ALA A 323 1.62 32.49 2.57
C ALA A 323 0.81 31.79 1.46
N PHE A 324 1.44 30.88 0.69
CA PHE A 324 0.74 30.09 -0.33
C PHE A 324 -0.27 29.13 0.29
N ILE A 325 0.10 28.46 1.39
CA ILE A 325 -0.82 27.57 2.12
C ILE A 325 -2.07 28.33 2.55
N ASP A 326 -1.90 29.47 3.22
CA ASP A 326 -3.03 30.28 3.69
C ASP A 326 -3.89 30.78 2.54
N THR A 327 -3.26 31.26 1.47
CA THR A 327 -3.97 31.76 0.28
C THR A 327 -4.81 30.66 -0.37
N ILE A 328 -4.22 29.48 -0.60
CA ILE A 328 -4.90 28.35 -1.24
C ILE A 328 -6.08 27.89 -0.39
N ARG A 329 -5.92 27.77 0.94
CA ARG A 329 -7.03 27.44 1.85
C ARG A 329 -8.17 28.46 1.78
N MET A 330 -7.84 29.75 1.78
CA MET A 330 -8.83 30.81 1.72
C MET A 330 -9.60 30.78 0.41
N GLU A 331 -8.92 30.54 -0.72
CA GLU A 331 -9.56 30.36 -2.04
C GLU A 331 -10.50 29.15 -2.04
N SER A 332 -10.04 27.99 -1.58
CA SER A 332 -10.83 26.75 -1.56
C SER A 332 -12.05 26.87 -0.64
N LYS A 333 -11.91 27.52 0.52
CA LYS A 333 -13.03 27.83 1.41
C LYS A 333 -14.03 28.80 0.77
N ALA A 334 -13.55 29.85 0.12
CA ALA A 334 -14.41 30.81 -0.56
C ALA A 334 -15.21 30.14 -1.69
N ARG A 335 -14.59 29.24 -2.46
CA ARG A 335 -15.23 28.46 -3.52
C ARG A 335 -16.34 27.55 -2.96
N ARG A 336 -16.04 26.75 -1.93
CA ARG A 336 -17.02 25.87 -1.26
C ARG A 336 -18.23 26.65 -0.73
N ASN A 337 -17.97 27.75 -0.01
CA ASN A 337 -19.05 28.61 0.50
C ASN A 337 -19.92 29.18 -0.63
N LEU A 338 -19.31 29.56 -1.77
CA LEU A 338 -20.04 30.10 -2.91
C LEU A 338 -20.90 29.03 -3.60
N GLU A 339 -20.42 27.79 -3.69
CA GLU A 339 -21.20 26.65 -4.20
C GLU A 339 -22.41 26.35 -3.31
N GLU A 340 -22.22 26.26 -1.99
CA GLU A 340 -23.31 26.07 -1.02
C GLU A 340 -24.35 27.19 -1.13
N LEU A 341 -23.91 28.45 -1.14
CA LEU A 341 -24.80 29.60 -1.31
C LEU A 341 -25.57 29.58 -2.64
N ARG A 342 -24.94 29.10 -3.72
CA ARG A 342 -25.58 28.98 -5.04
C ARG A 342 -26.63 27.87 -5.10
N LEU A 343 -26.44 26.77 -4.36
CA LEU A 343 -27.38 25.66 -4.28
C LEU A 343 -28.62 26.01 -3.44
N ASP A 344 -28.44 26.69 -2.31
CA ASP A 344 -29.51 26.92 -1.33
C ASP A 344 -30.33 28.20 -1.56
N GLN A 345 -29.84 29.15 -2.36
CA GLN A 345 -30.39 30.51 -2.42
C GLN A 345 -30.89 30.96 -3.80
N ALA A 346 -31.51 30.06 -4.57
CA ALA A 346 -32.12 30.41 -5.87
C ALA A 346 -33.01 31.69 -5.83
N PRO A 347 -33.83 31.95 -4.80
CA PRO A 347 -34.65 33.18 -4.74
C PRO A 347 -33.83 34.47 -4.51
N LEU A 348 -32.71 34.39 -3.79
CA LEU A 348 -31.82 35.54 -3.55
C LEU A 348 -30.98 35.86 -4.79
N LYS A 349 -30.61 34.84 -5.56
CA LYS A 349 -29.90 34.99 -6.83
C LYS A 349 -30.73 35.74 -7.88
N GLU A 350 -32.04 35.50 -7.95
CA GLU A 350 -32.94 36.27 -8.83
C GLU A 350 -33.10 37.73 -8.39
N LYS A 351 -33.13 37.97 -7.07
CA LYS A 351 -33.39 39.30 -6.52
C LYS A 351 -32.14 40.19 -6.45
N TYR A 352 -30.96 39.60 -6.25
CA TYR A 352 -29.68 40.29 -6.09
C TYR A 352 -28.56 39.55 -6.84
N PRO A 353 -28.60 39.51 -8.18
CA PRO A 353 -27.60 38.78 -8.97
C PRO A 353 -26.15 39.24 -8.72
N GLN A 354 -25.95 40.51 -8.36
CA GLN A 354 -24.64 41.11 -8.04
C GLN A 354 -23.92 40.51 -6.83
N LEU A 355 -24.60 39.72 -5.97
CA LEU A 355 -23.97 39.02 -4.85
C LEU A 355 -23.31 37.70 -5.26
N PHE A 356 -23.53 37.25 -6.50
CA PHE A 356 -23.10 35.94 -7.01
C PHE A 356 -22.21 36.02 -8.26
N GLU A 357 -21.97 37.23 -8.78
CA GLU A 357 -20.91 37.58 -9.74
C GLU A 357 -19.55 37.65 -9.03
#